data_AF-A0A379VW37-F1
#
_entry.id   AF-A0A379VW37-F1
#
_cell.length_a   1.000
_cell.length_b   1.000
_cell.length_c   1.000
_cell.angle_alpha   90.00
_cell.angle_beta   90.00
_cell.angle_gamma   90.00
#
_symmetry.space_group_name_H-M   'P 1'
#
loop_
_entity.id
_entity.type
_entity.pdbx_description
1 polymer ?
#
loop_
_entity_poly.entity_id
_entity_poly.type
_entity_poly.pdbx_seq_one_letter_code
_entity_poly.pdbx_strand_id
1 'polypeptide(L)'
;MLARFLAGHAEELDLRLIDFNGGTLRNAIPREAFATLAVAADNVGALKTLVNAYQDILKNELAEKEKNLTLQLNEVASDKAALTAPSRDTFVRLLNATPNGVIRNSDVAKGVVETSLNVGVVTMSDANVEIHCLIRSLIDSGKDYVVSMLDSLGKLAGAKTEAKGSLSGLAARCELAGHAPGAGNLSASVQQDTEHPDYPRRPGMRSV
;
A
#
# COMPACT_ATOMS: atom_id res chain seq x y z
N MET A 1 2.26 4.64 -1.83
CA MET A 1 1.90 6.07 -1.95
C MET A 1 0.57 6.40 -1.28
N LEU A 2 -0.52 5.69 -1.59
CA LEU A 2 -1.82 5.91 -0.96
C LEU A 2 -1.81 5.68 0.56
N ALA A 3 -1.14 4.63 1.04
CA ALA A 3 -0.98 4.39 2.49
C ALA A 3 -0.26 5.54 3.22
N ARG A 4 0.72 6.20 2.57
CA ARG A 4 1.42 7.37 3.11
C ARG A 4 0.50 8.58 3.23
N PHE A 5 -0.39 8.80 2.27
CA PHE A 5 -1.42 9.84 2.36
C PHE A 5 -2.34 9.58 3.56
N LEU A 6 -2.89 8.37 3.66
CA LEU A 6 -3.79 8.00 4.75
C LEU A 6 -3.09 8.09 6.11
N ALA A 7 -1.84 7.66 6.22
CA ALA A 7 -1.08 7.74 7.47
C ALA A 7 -0.83 9.18 7.92
N GLY A 8 -0.73 10.14 7.00
CA GLY A 8 -0.54 11.55 7.31
C GLY A 8 -1.83 12.30 7.68
N HIS A 9 -2.96 11.88 7.12
CA HIS A 9 -4.18 12.71 7.12
C HIS A 9 -5.43 12.02 7.67
N ALA A 10 -5.38 10.73 8.00
CA ALA A 10 -6.59 10.01 8.41
C ALA A 10 -7.13 10.46 9.78
N GLU A 11 -6.23 10.70 10.73
CA GLU A 11 -6.60 11.12 12.08
C GLU A 11 -7.06 12.58 12.11
N GLU A 12 -6.38 13.49 11.40
CA GLU A 12 -6.74 14.92 11.39
C GLU A 12 -8.11 15.19 10.75
N LEU A 13 -8.53 14.36 9.80
CA LEU A 13 -9.82 14.49 9.12
C LEU A 13 -10.95 13.69 9.79
N ASP A 14 -10.64 12.91 10.84
CA ASP A 14 -11.46 11.81 11.36
C ASP A 14 -12.09 10.95 10.23
N LEU A 15 -11.32 10.69 9.17
CA LEU A 15 -11.84 9.95 8.03
C LEU A 15 -12.04 8.49 8.39
N ARG A 16 -13.04 7.83 7.84
CA ARG A 16 -13.27 6.39 8.01
C ARG A 16 -12.88 5.68 6.74
N LEU A 17 -12.28 4.50 6.86
CA LEU A 17 -11.88 3.69 5.71
C LEU A 17 -12.93 2.60 5.48
N ILE A 18 -13.55 2.58 4.30
CA ILE A 18 -14.60 1.65 3.90
C ILE A 18 -14.02 0.49 3.10
N ASP A 19 -13.10 0.77 2.17
CA ASP A 19 -12.50 -0.24 1.30
C ASP A 19 -11.07 0.16 0.94
N PHE A 20 -10.20 -0.81 0.67
CA PHE A 20 -8.85 -0.57 0.19
C PHE A 20 -8.39 -1.73 -0.70
N ASN A 21 -8.02 -1.41 -1.93
CA ASN A 21 -7.47 -2.39 -2.88
C ASN A 21 -6.31 -1.78 -3.65
N GLY A 22 -5.26 -2.55 -3.93
CA GLY A 22 -4.15 -2.07 -4.73
C GLY A 22 -3.30 -3.19 -5.30
N GLY A 23 -2.88 -3.01 -6.55
CA GLY A 23 -2.14 -4.03 -7.30
C GLY A 23 -3.00 -5.23 -7.72
N THR A 24 -2.48 -6.00 -8.68
CA THR A 24 -3.19 -7.14 -9.29
C THR A 24 -2.37 -8.43 -9.24
N LEU A 25 -1.04 -8.33 -9.34
CA LEU A 25 -0.12 -9.45 -9.39
C LEU A 25 0.97 -9.28 -8.34
N ARG A 26 1.21 -10.31 -7.54
CA ARG A 26 2.17 -10.28 -6.41
C ARG A 26 3.61 -9.99 -6.85
N ASN A 27 3.96 -10.35 -8.08
CA ASN A 27 5.31 -10.20 -8.64
C ASN A 27 5.49 -8.91 -9.47
N ALA A 28 4.42 -8.12 -9.67
CA ALA A 28 4.46 -6.84 -10.36
C ALA A 28 4.41 -5.69 -9.34
N ILE A 29 5.08 -4.58 -9.67
CA ILE A 29 4.97 -3.35 -8.88
C ILE A 29 3.55 -2.80 -9.12
N PRO A 30 2.74 -2.54 -8.08
CA PRO A 30 1.40 -2.01 -8.24
C PRO A 30 1.42 -0.67 -8.97
N ARG A 31 0.60 -0.57 -10.02
CA ARG A 31 0.39 0.68 -10.76
C ARG A 31 -0.79 1.48 -10.22
N GLU A 32 -1.74 0.81 -9.59
CA GLU A 32 -2.99 1.43 -9.16
C GLU A 32 -3.35 0.96 -7.76
N ALA A 33 -3.92 1.87 -6.98
CA ALA A 33 -4.51 1.61 -5.69
C ALA A 33 -5.72 2.53 -5.46
N PHE A 34 -6.72 2.02 -4.76
CA PHE A 34 -8.01 2.64 -4.52
C PHE A 34 -8.36 2.49 -3.04
N ALA A 35 -8.90 3.54 -2.45
CA ALA A 35 -9.45 3.54 -1.10
C ALA A 35 -10.81 4.24 -1.11
N THR A 36 -11.83 3.62 -0.52
CA THR A 36 -13.13 4.26 -0.29
C THR A 36 -13.15 4.78 1.13
N LEU A 37 -13.46 6.06 1.30
CA LEU A 37 -13.40 6.82 2.55
C LEU A 37 -14.77 7.41 2.88
N ALA A 38 -15.15 7.42 4.15
CA ALA A 38 -16.24 8.27 4.65
C ALA A 38 -15.63 9.46 5.39
N VAL A 39 -16.19 10.65 5.19
CA VAL A 39 -15.73 11.86 5.86
C VAL A 39 -16.93 12.76 6.18
N ALA A 40 -16.84 13.54 7.26
CA ALA A 40 -17.85 14.55 7.57
C ALA A 40 -17.97 15.55 6.41
N ALA A 41 -19.18 16.02 6.11
CA ALA A 41 -19.44 16.94 5.00
C ALA A 41 -18.57 18.20 5.07
N ASP A 42 -18.37 18.74 6.28
CA ASP A 42 -17.56 19.93 6.53
C ASP A 42 -16.06 19.71 6.23
N ASN A 43 -15.59 18.46 6.29
CA ASN A 43 -14.20 18.08 6.03
C ASN A 43 -13.91 17.74 4.55
N VAL A 44 -14.93 17.71 3.68
CA VAL A 44 -14.75 17.40 2.24
C VAL A 44 -13.84 18.43 1.56
N GLY A 45 -13.98 19.71 1.89
CA GLY A 45 -13.14 20.78 1.35
C GLY A 45 -11.67 20.64 1.79
N ALA A 46 -11.44 20.28 3.05
CA ALA A 46 -10.11 20.02 3.60
C ALA A 46 -9.46 18.80 2.91
N LEU A 47 -10.20 17.71 2.75
CA LEU A 47 -9.73 16.51 2.05
C LEU A 47 -9.31 16.82 0.60
N LYS A 48 -10.14 17.57 -0.15
CA LYS A 48 -9.81 18.01 -1.54
C LYS A 48 -8.50 18.79 -1.58
N THR A 49 -8.31 19.71 -0.64
CA THR A 49 -7.09 20.52 -0.53
C THR A 49 -5.86 19.65 -0.27
N LEU A 50 -5.95 18.71 0.68
CA LEU A 50 -4.86 17.81 1.05
C LEU A 50 -4.48 16.84 -0.08
N VAL A 51 -5.47 16.30 -0.79
CA VAL A 51 -5.22 15.43 -1.96
C VAL A 51 -4.45 16.19 -3.05
N ASN A 52 -4.84 17.43 -3.35
CA ASN A 52 -4.16 18.25 -4.35
C ASN A 52 -2.73 18.58 -3.91
N ALA A 53 -2.54 19.03 -2.67
CA ALA A 53 -1.22 19.31 -2.13
C ALA A 53 -0.30 18.08 -2.16
N TYR A 54 -0.84 16.91 -1.79
CA TYR A 54 -0.08 15.66 -1.81
C TYR A 54 0.24 15.18 -3.24
N GLN A 55 -0.65 15.42 -4.21
CA GLN A 55 -0.34 15.19 -5.61
C GLN A 55 0.86 16.03 -6.07
N ASP A 56 0.91 17.30 -5.70
CA ASP A 56 2.03 18.19 -6.06
C ASP A 56 3.34 17.73 -5.40
N ILE A 57 3.27 17.28 -4.14
CA ILE A 57 4.41 16.65 -3.45
C ILE A 57 4.91 15.44 -4.24
N LEU A 58 4.04 14.51 -4.62
CA LEU A 58 4.44 13.30 -5.35
C LEU A 58 4.99 13.61 -6.75
N LYS A 59 4.38 14.57 -7.46
CA LYS A 59 4.89 15.03 -8.76
C LYS A 59 6.29 15.62 -8.64
N ASN A 60 6.57 16.37 -7.57
CA ASN A 60 7.90 16.90 -7.32
C ASN A 60 8.90 15.79 -6.92
N GLU A 61 8.53 14.89 -6.01
CA GLU A 61 9.40 13.80 -5.54
C GLU A 61 9.75 12.80 -6.65
N LEU A 62 8.82 12.55 -7.57
CA LEU A 62 8.91 11.46 -8.55
C LEU A 62 8.96 11.94 -10.00
N ALA A 63 9.13 13.23 -10.26
CA ALA A 63 9.09 13.87 -11.59
C ALA A 63 9.90 13.12 -12.66
N GLU A 64 11.10 12.66 -12.29
CA GLU A 64 12.03 11.98 -13.20
C GLU A 64 11.57 10.57 -13.61
N LYS A 65 10.75 9.91 -12.78
CA LYS A 65 10.38 8.50 -12.96
C LYS A 65 8.88 8.29 -13.24
N GLU A 66 8.02 9.18 -12.77
CA GLU A 66 6.58 9.00 -12.73
C GLU A 66 5.86 10.19 -13.40
N LYS A 67 5.95 10.26 -14.74
CA LYS A 67 5.42 11.39 -15.52
C LYS A 67 3.90 11.48 -15.53
N ASN A 68 3.22 10.34 -15.36
CA ASN A 68 1.77 10.20 -15.49
C ASN A 68 1.09 9.89 -14.15
N LEU A 69 1.75 10.16 -13.03
CA LEU A 69 1.17 9.93 -11.71
C LEU A 69 -0.01 10.89 -11.48
N THR A 70 -1.16 10.31 -11.16
CA THR A 70 -2.38 11.07 -10.83
C THR A 70 -3.02 10.57 -9.54
N LEU A 71 -3.52 11.52 -8.76
CA LEU A 71 -4.38 11.28 -7.61
C LEU A 71 -5.75 11.84 -7.93
N GLN A 72 -6.77 11.02 -7.73
CA GLN A 72 -8.15 11.41 -8.02
C GLN A 72 -9.01 11.21 -6.78
N LEU A 73 -9.94 12.13 -6.57
CA LEU A 73 -10.94 12.08 -5.52
C LEU A 73 -12.31 12.22 -6.16
N ASN A 74 -13.09 11.14 -6.11
CA ASN A 74 -14.42 11.06 -6.72
C ASN A 74 -15.47 10.74 -5.65
N GLU A 75 -16.61 11.42 -5.70
CA GLU A 75 -17.77 11.09 -4.86
C GLU A 75 -18.35 9.74 -5.28
N VAL A 76 -18.65 8.86 -4.32
CA VAL A 76 -19.23 7.53 -4.59
C VAL A 76 -20.27 7.18 -3.54
N ALA A 77 -21.33 6.50 -3.95
CA ALA A 77 -22.23 5.85 -3.01
C ALA A 77 -21.62 4.53 -2.52
N SER A 78 -21.85 4.18 -1.26
CA SER A 78 -21.44 2.88 -0.70
C SER A 78 -22.36 2.52 0.45
N ASP A 79 -22.80 1.27 0.50
CA ASP A 79 -23.60 0.74 1.61
C ASP A 79 -22.74 -0.08 2.59
N LYS A 80 -21.44 -0.25 2.30
CA LYS A 80 -20.50 -0.97 3.15
C LYS A 80 -20.23 -0.20 4.44
N ALA A 81 -20.12 -0.94 5.54
CA ALA A 81 -19.68 -0.37 6.82
C ALA A 81 -18.20 0.04 6.74
N ALA A 82 -17.86 1.17 7.36
CA ALA A 82 -16.46 1.57 7.50
C ALA A 82 -15.78 0.82 8.66
N LEU A 83 -14.45 0.75 8.63
CA LEU A 83 -13.65 0.29 9.76
C LEU A 83 -13.84 1.20 10.99
N THR A 84 -13.73 0.60 12.17
CA THR A 84 -13.53 1.37 13.41
C THR A 84 -12.23 2.18 13.33
N ALA A 85 -12.13 3.31 14.05
CA ALA A 85 -10.91 4.11 14.06
C ALA A 85 -9.66 3.31 14.49
N PRO A 86 -9.70 2.46 15.55
CA PRO A 86 -8.55 1.62 15.89
C PRO A 86 -8.15 0.63 14.78
N SER A 87 -9.12 0.02 14.10
CA SER A 87 -8.85 -0.88 12.97
C SER A 87 -8.25 -0.15 11.77
N ARG A 88 -8.81 1.03 11.42
CA ARG A 88 -8.27 1.93 10.39
C ARG A 88 -6.81 2.27 10.69
N ASP A 89 -6.53 2.74 11.90
CA ASP A 89 -5.19 3.22 12.29
C ASP A 89 -4.18 2.07 12.29
N THR A 90 -4.57 0.92 12.83
CA THR A 90 -3.72 -0.28 12.84
C THR A 90 -3.38 -0.70 11.41
N PHE A 91 -4.37 -0.80 10.53
CA PHE A 91 -4.15 -1.18 9.13
C PHE A 91 -3.29 -0.16 8.38
N VAL A 92 -3.65 1.12 8.43
CA VAL A 92 -2.95 2.19 7.70
C VAL A 92 -1.49 2.28 8.17
N ARG A 93 -1.24 2.22 9.48
CA ARG A 93 0.11 2.26 10.03
C ARG A 93 0.90 1.00 9.67
N LEU A 94 0.28 -0.19 9.73
CA LEU A 94 0.93 -1.43 9.31
C LEU A 94 1.35 -1.37 7.84
N LEU A 95 0.44 -0.98 6.95
CA LEU A 95 0.73 -0.89 5.51
C LEU A 95 1.78 0.19 5.21
N ASN A 96 1.72 1.34 5.89
CA ASN A 96 2.71 2.41 5.72
C ASN A 96 4.10 2.05 6.27
N ALA A 97 4.17 1.24 7.33
CA ALA A 97 5.43 0.79 7.93
C ALA A 97 6.00 -0.48 7.27
N THR A 98 5.21 -1.20 6.48
CA THR A 98 5.66 -2.43 5.80
C THR A 98 6.82 -2.08 4.84
N PRO A 99 7.99 -2.74 4.96
CA PRO A 99 9.13 -2.46 4.10
C PRO A 99 8.79 -2.71 2.62
N ASN A 100 9.27 -1.87 1.72
CA ASN A 100 9.02 -2.01 0.28
C ASN A 100 10.19 -1.47 -0.55
N GLY A 101 10.54 -2.16 -1.62
CA GLY A 101 11.67 -1.83 -2.50
C GLY A 101 12.97 -2.58 -2.13
N VAL A 102 14.10 -1.92 -2.37
CA VAL A 102 15.43 -2.47 -2.09
C VAL A 102 15.69 -2.44 -0.59
N ILE A 103 16.01 -3.60 -0.01
CA ILE A 103 16.41 -3.74 1.40
C ILE A 103 17.94 -3.65 1.53
N ARG A 104 18.66 -4.32 0.61
CA ARG A 104 20.13 -4.36 0.63
C ARG A 104 20.71 -4.54 -0.78
N ASN A 105 21.75 -3.76 -1.10
CA ASN A 105 22.59 -3.97 -2.29
C ASN A 105 23.75 -4.91 -1.97
N SER A 106 24.21 -5.67 -2.97
CA SER A 106 25.34 -6.58 -2.81
C SER A 106 26.67 -5.83 -2.73
N ASP A 107 27.51 -6.18 -1.75
CA ASP A 107 28.88 -5.66 -1.64
C ASP A 107 29.84 -6.35 -2.61
N VAL A 108 29.54 -7.60 -2.98
CA VAL A 108 30.39 -8.41 -3.86
C VAL A 108 30.05 -8.20 -5.35
N ALA A 109 28.81 -7.82 -5.66
CA ALA A 109 28.35 -7.57 -7.03
C ALA A 109 27.85 -6.11 -7.17
N LYS A 110 28.73 -5.23 -7.69
CA LYS A 110 28.44 -3.80 -7.86
C LYS A 110 27.17 -3.55 -8.68
N GLY A 111 26.25 -2.79 -8.10
CA GLY A 111 24.99 -2.40 -8.74
C GLY A 111 23.92 -3.50 -8.77
N VAL A 112 24.13 -4.61 -8.07
CA VAL A 112 23.16 -5.70 -7.94
C VAL A 112 22.42 -5.59 -6.62
N VAL A 113 21.09 -5.64 -6.69
CA VAL A 113 20.23 -5.76 -5.50
C VAL A 113 20.37 -7.16 -4.95
N GLU A 114 20.76 -7.27 -3.68
CA GLU A 114 20.87 -8.57 -3.00
C GLU A 114 19.53 -8.99 -2.41
N THR A 115 18.85 -8.09 -1.69
CA THR A 115 17.57 -8.37 -1.04
C THR A 115 16.57 -7.25 -1.29
N SER A 116 15.34 -7.60 -1.65
CA SER A 116 14.23 -6.68 -1.88
C SER A 116 12.88 -7.29 -1.47
N LEU A 117 11.88 -6.43 -1.30
CA LEU A 117 10.49 -6.81 -1.07
C LEU A 117 9.57 -5.96 -1.95
N ASN A 118 8.52 -6.55 -2.52
CA ASN A 118 7.46 -5.83 -3.21
C ASN A 118 6.11 -6.13 -2.57
N VAL A 119 5.41 -5.11 -2.07
CA VAL A 119 3.99 -5.18 -1.69
C VAL A 119 3.20 -5.17 -3.00
N GLY A 120 2.79 -6.35 -3.47
CA GLY A 120 2.26 -6.52 -4.82
C GLY A 120 0.74 -6.50 -4.90
N VAL A 121 0.05 -6.94 -3.85
CA VAL A 121 -1.42 -6.92 -3.79
C VAL A 121 -1.87 -6.61 -2.37
N VAL A 122 -2.80 -5.67 -2.22
CA VAL A 122 -3.54 -5.43 -0.98
C VAL A 122 -5.01 -5.58 -1.30
N THR A 123 -5.73 -6.37 -0.50
CA THR A 123 -7.16 -6.59 -0.67
C THR A 123 -7.87 -6.51 0.67
N MET A 124 -8.96 -5.75 0.71
CA MET A 124 -9.86 -5.65 1.86
C MET A 124 -11.13 -6.44 1.57
N SER A 125 -11.56 -7.25 2.54
CA SER A 125 -12.89 -7.86 2.60
C SER A 125 -13.62 -7.37 3.85
N ASP A 126 -14.88 -7.79 4.01
CA ASP A 126 -15.68 -7.42 5.19
C ASP A 126 -15.06 -7.88 6.52
N ALA A 127 -14.24 -8.95 6.51
CA ALA A 127 -13.71 -9.56 7.72
C ALA A 127 -12.21 -9.34 7.94
N ASN A 128 -11.45 -9.07 6.88
CA ASN A 128 -9.99 -9.01 6.95
C ASN A 128 -9.38 -8.09 5.89
N VAL A 129 -8.13 -7.70 6.13
CA VAL A 129 -7.26 -7.13 5.11
C VAL A 129 -6.05 -8.03 4.95
N GLU A 130 -5.73 -8.30 3.69
CA GLU A 130 -4.55 -9.07 3.31
C GLU A 130 -3.56 -8.20 2.56
N ILE A 131 -2.30 -8.24 2.98
CA ILE A 131 -1.15 -7.58 2.37
C ILE A 131 -0.24 -8.68 1.83
N HIS A 132 -0.18 -8.83 0.52
CA HIS A 132 0.62 -9.84 -0.16
C HIS A 132 1.95 -9.24 -0.63
N CYS A 133 3.04 -9.76 -0.08
CA CYS A 133 4.39 -9.34 -0.41
C CYS A 133 5.18 -10.46 -1.10
N LEU A 134 6.11 -10.08 -1.98
CA LEU A 134 7.08 -10.98 -2.57
C LEU A 134 8.49 -10.58 -2.15
N ILE A 135 9.18 -11.48 -1.45
CA ILE A 135 10.57 -11.30 -1.03
C ILE A 135 11.47 -11.92 -2.09
N ARG A 136 12.53 -11.22 -2.47
CA ARG A 136 13.60 -11.73 -3.32
C ARG A 136 14.93 -11.52 -2.64
N SER A 137 15.73 -12.57 -2.54
CA SER A 137 17.11 -12.47 -2.06
C SER A 137 18.06 -13.39 -2.83
N LEU A 138 19.31 -12.97 -2.99
CA LEU A 138 20.40 -13.80 -3.52
C LEU A 138 20.96 -14.76 -2.44
N ILE A 139 20.64 -14.53 -1.16
CA ILE A 139 21.07 -15.36 -0.04
C ILE A 139 19.90 -15.68 0.88
N ASP A 140 19.82 -16.91 1.37
CA ASP A 140 18.68 -17.34 2.20
C ASP A 140 18.56 -16.55 3.50
N SER A 141 19.69 -16.21 4.15
CA SER A 141 19.69 -15.39 5.37
C SER A 141 19.10 -13.99 5.16
N GLY A 142 19.21 -13.43 3.95
CA GLY A 142 18.60 -12.14 3.60
C GLY A 142 17.08 -12.24 3.49
N LYS A 143 16.58 -13.33 2.90
CA LYS A 143 15.14 -13.65 2.87
C LYS A 143 14.59 -13.84 4.28
N ASP A 144 15.27 -14.63 5.11
CA ASP A 144 14.84 -14.94 6.47
C ASP A 144 14.80 -13.68 7.36
N TYR A 145 15.75 -12.76 7.18
CA TYR A 145 15.74 -11.47 7.84
C TYR A 145 14.47 -10.65 7.51
N VAL A 146 14.10 -10.57 6.22
CA VAL A 146 12.89 -9.84 5.81
C VAL A 146 11.62 -10.53 6.33
N VAL A 147 11.56 -11.87 6.31
CA VAL A 147 10.44 -12.62 6.93
C VAL A 147 10.34 -12.29 8.42
N SER A 148 11.45 -12.28 9.15
CA SER A 148 11.49 -11.91 10.58
C SER A 148 11.04 -10.47 10.83
N MET A 149 11.37 -9.54 9.93
CA MET A 149 10.94 -8.14 10.01
C MET A 149 9.42 -8.02 9.83
N LEU A 150 8.85 -8.69 8.84
CA LEU A 150 7.41 -8.73 8.60
C LEU A 150 6.67 -9.38 9.76
N ASP A 151 7.20 -10.48 10.30
CA ASP A 151 6.65 -11.16 11.48
C ASP A 151 6.62 -10.24 12.71
N SER A 152 7.70 -9.47 12.92
CA SER A 152 7.77 -8.48 14.01
C SER A 152 6.73 -7.38 13.84
N LEU A 153 6.57 -6.83 12.63
CA LEU A 153 5.54 -5.83 12.32
C LEU A 153 4.13 -6.39 12.50
N GLY A 154 3.89 -7.62 12.02
CA GLY A 154 2.61 -8.30 12.19
C GLY A 154 2.24 -8.45 13.67
N LYS A 155 3.17 -8.91 14.50
CA LYS A 155 2.97 -9.01 15.96
C LYS A 155 2.65 -7.68 16.62
N LEU A 156 3.35 -6.60 16.25
CA LEU A 156 3.07 -5.25 16.77
C LEU A 156 1.67 -4.75 16.39
N ALA A 157 1.19 -5.10 15.20
CA ALA A 157 -0.13 -4.73 14.69
C ALA A 157 -1.24 -5.71 15.07
N GLY A 158 -0.95 -6.79 15.81
CA GLY A 158 -1.91 -7.87 16.08
C GLY A 158 -2.35 -8.64 14.82
N ALA A 159 -1.56 -8.57 13.74
CA ALA A 159 -1.78 -9.26 12.48
C ALA A 159 -1.08 -10.63 12.45
N LYS A 160 -1.65 -11.57 11.71
CA LYS A 160 -1.05 -12.88 11.45
C LYS A 160 -0.13 -12.78 10.22
N THR A 161 1.04 -13.37 10.31
CA THR A 161 2.00 -13.48 9.21
C THR A 161 2.06 -14.93 8.72
N GLU A 162 2.14 -15.14 7.41
CA GLU A 162 2.34 -16.45 6.81
C GLU A 162 3.38 -16.37 5.69
N ALA A 163 4.45 -17.16 5.80
CA ALA A 163 5.44 -17.33 4.74
C ALA A 163 5.23 -18.69 4.04
N LYS A 164 5.08 -18.66 2.70
CA LYS A 164 5.00 -19.84 1.84
C LYS A 164 6.03 -19.71 0.72
N GLY A 165 7.21 -20.31 0.90
CA GLY A 165 8.33 -20.17 -0.03
C GLY A 165 8.87 -18.73 -0.05
N SER A 166 9.01 -18.14 -1.24
CA SER A 166 9.42 -16.72 -1.38
C SER A 166 8.27 -15.72 -1.21
N LEU A 167 7.04 -16.22 -1.06
CA LEU A 167 5.85 -15.40 -0.82
C LEU A 167 5.64 -15.23 0.68
N SER A 168 5.46 -13.99 1.11
CA SER A 168 5.12 -13.65 2.49
C SER A 168 3.83 -12.82 2.49
N GLY A 169 2.81 -13.26 3.21
CA GLY A 169 1.57 -12.52 3.41
C GLY A 169 1.45 -12.04 4.86
N LEU A 170 0.88 -10.85 5.05
CA LEU A 170 0.34 -10.41 6.32
C LEU A 170 -1.19 -10.34 6.22
N ALA A 171 -1.89 -10.90 7.19
CA ALA A 171 -3.34 -10.84 7.30
C ALA A 171 -3.70 -10.20 8.64
N ALA A 172 -4.32 -9.02 8.60
CA ALA A 172 -4.85 -8.34 9.77
C ALA A 172 -6.37 -8.57 9.83
N ARG A 173 -6.89 -8.82 11.04
CA ARG A 173 -8.34 -8.84 11.24
C ARG A 173 -8.87 -7.41 11.24
N CYS A 174 -10.05 -7.23 10.66
CA CYS A 174 -10.71 -5.94 10.58
C CYS A 174 -11.96 -5.95 11.46
N GLU A 175 -12.10 -4.93 12.31
CA GLU A 175 -13.34 -4.68 13.01
C GLU A 175 -14.08 -3.52 12.33
N LEU A 176 -15.28 -3.82 11.84
CA LEU A 176 -16.18 -2.87 11.22
C LEU A 176 -16.93 -2.07 12.30
N ALA A 177 -17.14 -0.78 12.06
CA ALA A 177 -18.01 0.05 12.88
C ALA A 177 -19.49 -0.27 12.61
N GLY A 178 -20.35 -0.11 13.62
CA GLY A 178 -21.80 -0.14 13.41
C GLY A 178 -22.25 0.96 12.45
N HIS A 179 -23.28 0.67 11.63
CA HIS A 179 -23.77 1.59 10.59
C HIS A 179 -24.29 2.89 11.22
N ALA A 180 -23.67 4.04 10.90
CA ALA A 180 -24.12 5.36 11.32
C ALA A 180 -24.79 6.09 10.14
N PRO A 181 -26.10 6.39 10.19
CA PRO A 181 -26.77 7.09 9.10
C PRO A 181 -26.32 8.55 9.01
N GLY A 182 -25.95 9.02 7.81
CA GLY A 182 -25.73 10.44 7.49
C GLY A 182 -24.31 10.87 7.07
N ALA A 183 -23.34 9.96 6.95
CA ALA A 183 -22.01 10.29 6.42
C ALA A 183 -21.96 10.16 4.88
N GLY A 184 -21.36 11.14 4.21
CA GLY A 184 -21.07 11.05 2.77
C GLY A 184 -19.88 10.12 2.51
N ASN A 185 -19.98 9.30 1.46
CA ASN A 185 -18.93 8.37 1.04
C ASN A 185 -18.17 8.96 -0.16
N LEU A 186 -16.84 8.78 -0.18
CA LEU A 186 -15.90 9.26 -1.18
C LEU A 186 -14.96 8.12 -1.56
N SER A 187 -14.38 8.16 -2.76
CA SER A 187 -13.29 7.26 -3.15
C SER A 187 -12.08 8.07 -3.56
N ALA A 188 -10.93 7.72 -3.00
CA ALA A 188 -9.63 8.23 -3.36
C ALA A 188 -8.87 7.14 -4.13
N SER A 189 -8.35 7.46 -5.30
CA SER A 189 -7.52 6.56 -6.08
C SER A 189 -6.17 7.19 -6.40
N VAL A 190 -5.16 6.33 -6.52
CA VAL A 190 -3.84 6.66 -7.05
C VAL A 190 -3.61 5.77 -8.25
N GLN A 191 -3.39 6.39 -9.40
CA GLN A 191 -3.09 5.70 -10.64
C GLN A 191 -1.72 6.14 -11.16
N GLN A 192 -0.87 5.17 -11.48
CA GLN A 192 0.45 5.36 -12.08
C GLN A 192 0.48 4.65 -13.43
N ASP A 193 0.39 5.41 -14.52
CA ASP A 193 0.64 4.88 -15.86
C ASP A 193 2.14 4.87 -16.15
N THR A 194 2.79 3.75 -15.83
CA THR A 194 4.16 3.52 -16.27
C THR A 194 4.14 3.01 -17.71
N GLU A 195 4.29 3.91 -18.68
CA GLU A 195 4.93 3.52 -19.94
C GLU A 195 6.38 3.15 -19.61
N HIS A 196 6.72 1.89 -19.83
CA HIS A 196 8.06 1.40 -19.58
C HIS A 196 8.98 1.96 -20.69
N PRO A 197 10.02 2.75 -20.41
CA PRO A 197 11.14 2.79 -21.32
C PRO A 197 11.75 1.39 -21.25
N ASP A 198 11.77 0.69 -22.39
CA ASP A 198 12.40 -0.62 -22.56
C ASP A 198 13.80 -0.55 -21.94
N TYR A 199 13.98 -1.22 -20.79
CA TYR A 199 15.32 -1.46 -20.29
C TYR A 199 15.92 -2.54 -21.21
N PRO A 200 17.04 -2.30 -21.90
CA PRO A 200 17.60 -3.31 -22.77
C PRO A 200 17.92 -4.54 -21.93
N ARG A 201 17.23 -5.66 -22.20
CA ARG A 201 17.53 -6.95 -21.59
C ARG A 201 18.99 -7.25 -21.89
N ARG A 202 19.83 -7.43 -20.87
CA ARG A 202 21.20 -7.92 -21.08
C ARG A 202 21.11 -9.29 -21.77
N PRO A 203 21.85 -9.53 -22.86
CA PRO A 203 21.87 -10.83 -23.50
C PRO A 203 22.38 -11.89 -22.51
N GLY A 204 21.60 -12.94 -22.25
CA GLY A 204 22.10 -14.16 -21.60
C GLY A 204 21.40 -14.64 -20.31
N MET A 205 20.36 -13.99 -19.80
CA MET A 205 19.61 -14.52 -18.64
C MET A 205 18.35 -15.26 -19.08
N ARG A 206 18.32 -16.59 -18.87
CA ARG A 206 17.11 -17.43 -18.96
C ARG A 206 16.31 -17.28 -17.67
N SER A 207 15.00 -17.10 -17.80
CA SER A 207 14.04 -17.13 -16.70
C SER A 207 13.90 -18.55 -16.14
N VAL A 208 13.99 -18.68 -14.81
CA VAL A 208 13.43 -19.81 -14.05
C VAL A 208 12.05 -19.38 -13.56
#